data_AF-A0A914V7L6-F1
#
_entry.id   AF-A0A914V7L6-F1
#
_cell.length_a   1.000
_cell.length_b   1.000
_cell.length_c   1.000
_cell.angle_alpha   90.00
_cell.angle_beta   90.00
_cell.angle_gamma   90.00
#
_symmetry.space_group_name_H-M   'P 1'
#
loop_
_entity.id
_entity.type
_entity.pdbx_description
1 polymer ?
#
loop_
_entity_poly.entity_id
_entity_poly.type
_entity_poly.pdbx_seq_one_letter_code
_entity_poly.pdbx_strand_id
1 'polypeptide(L)'
;MIYLILFYAILRVRHWLPVAGSTVFTTLALVVKVLFYFTQKDSNVPQYLVVLSSFIVAWVELWMMPFQVLQRERRHTHAIAPQETSSASTSRPNRGRSLAGTLTDEEFRSAMEYSSGSSDEENVVGRPRLPSVCRPYSNAEYIQAGRQAVTIAKRWYDSVSTWQQISADPLVKCTNDRDRGKVYYVKVDLSAPPERVFRIVYSDSDQSPKWNKSVKENRVVLRVDDTTDVCYSVSAPALRGYIASRDFLDARYVEIDAERQVYTMAIVSVNSTILPPNVNKRIIRGENGPNIWILKPLADNPNHTSFEWIMNTDVK
;
A
#
# COMPACT_ATOMS: atom_id res chain seq x y z
N MET A 1 -9.65 0.33 35.51
CA MET A 1 -10.40 0.70 34.29
C MET A 1 -11.86 1.07 34.54
N ILE A 2 -12.64 0.29 35.29
CA ILE A 2 -14.08 0.57 35.53
C ILE A 2 -14.30 1.91 36.26
N TYR A 3 -13.51 2.21 37.29
CA TYR A 3 -13.62 3.48 38.04
C TYR A 3 -13.32 4.73 37.19
N LEU A 4 -12.36 4.66 36.27
CA LEU A 4 -12.02 5.76 35.36
C LEU A 4 -13.10 6.00 34.31
N ILE A 5 -13.68 4.93 33.76
CA ILE A 5 -14.80 5.01 32.81
C ILE A 5 -16.04 5.58 33.51
N LEU A 6 -16.31 5.13 34.75
CA LEU A 6 -17.41 5.64 35.56
C LEU A 6 -17.24 7.15 35.87
N PHE A 7 -16.03 7.58 36.21
CA PHE A 7 -15.73 8.98 36.51
C PHE A 7 -15.84 9.87 35.26
N TYR A 8 -15.38 9.39 34.09
CA TYR A 8 -15.51 10.09 32.80
C TYR A 8 -16.96 10.17 32.33
N ALA A 9 -17.76 9.13 32.61
CA ALA A 9 -19.18 9.08 32.29
C ALA A 9 -20.03 9.99 33.19
N ILE A 10 -19.71 10.07 34.48
CA ILE A 10 -20.47 10.87 35.46
C ILE A 10 -20.15 12.37 35.33
N LEU A 11 -18.90 12.76 35.09
CA LEU A 11 -18.52 14.18 35.15
C LEU A 11 -18.62 14.91 33.81
N ARG A 12 -18.77 14.21 32.67
CA ARG A 12 -18.91 14.81 31.32
C ARG A 12 -17.85 15.91 31.02
N VAL A 13 -16.66 15.80 31.62
CA VAL A 13 -15.62 16.83 31.51
C VAL A 13 -14.83 16.61 30.23
N ARG A 14 -15.02 17.52 29.28
CA ARG A 14 -14.31 17.62 28.01
C ARG A 14 -12.98 18.36 28.18
N HIS A 15 -12.21 18.01 29.21
CA HIS A 15 -10.93 18.65 29.51
C HIS A 15 -9.95 17.62 30.07
N TRP A 16 -8.67 17.73 29.74
CA TRP A 16 -7.55 16.90 30.21
C TRP A 16 -7.31 16.86 31.74
N LEU A 17 -8.09 17.62 32.51
CA LEU A 17 -7.91 17.84 33.95
C LEU A 17 -8.03 16.58 34.82
N PRO A 18 -8.92 15.59 34.54
CA PRO A 18 -8.98 14.35 35.32
C PRO A 18 -7.70 13.52 35.21
N VAL A 19 -7.04 13.57 34.04
CA VAL A 19 -5.76 12.89 33.81
C VAL A 19 -4.66 13.56 34.62
N ALA A 20 -4.54 14.89 34.49
CA ALA A 20 -3.59 15.68 35.29
C ALA A 20 -3.81 15.51 36.81
N GLY A 21 -5.06 15.48 37.26
CA GLY A 21 -5.40 15.22 38.66
C GLY A 21 -4.96 13.84 39.15
N SER A 22 -5.17 12.79 38.34
CA SER A 22 -4.71 11.44 38.67
C SER A 22 -3.18 11.34 38.74
N THR A 23 -2.47 12.01 37.83
CA THR A 23 -1.00 12.07 37.81
C THR A 23 -0.44 12.89 38.97
N VAL A 24 -1.09 14.00 39.35
CA VAL A 24 -0.71 14.79 40.53
C VAL A 24 -0.94 14.01 41.82
N PHE A 25 -2.05 13.28 41.93
CA PHE A 25 -2.31 12.45 43.11
C PHE A 25 -1.32 11.28 43.25
N THR A 26 -0.97 10.60 42.16
CA THR A 26 0.02 9.50 42.19
C THR A 26 1.43 10.02 42.48
N THR A 27 1.82 11.17 41.92
CA THR A 27 3.13 11.79 42.21
C THR A 27 3.21 12.31 43.64
N LEU A 28 2.16 12.94 44.18
CA LEU A 28 2.15 13.41 45.57
C LEU A 28 2.19 12.25 46.57
N ALA A 29 1.49 11.16 46.29
CA ALA A 29 1.53 9.95 47.11
C ALA A 29 2.93 9.31 47.13
N LEU A 30 3.67 9.35 46.02
CA LEU A 30 5.07 8.89 45.97
C LEU A 30 5.99 9.80 46.77
N VAL A 31 5.84 11.13 46.67
CA VAL A 31 6.65 12.08 47.44
C VAL A 31 6.43 11.90 48.95
N VAL A 32 5.18 11.77 49.39
CA VAL A 32 4.86 11.52 50.82
C VAL A 32 5.45 10.19 51.28
N LYS A 33 5.37 9.14 50.45
CA LYS A 33 5.92 7.81 50.79
C LYS A 33 7.45 7.81 50.84
N VAL A 34 8.11 8.54 49.95
CA VAL A 34 9.57 8.73 49.94
C VAL A 34 10.01 9.49 51.18
N LEU A 35 9.32 10.58 51.55
CA LEU A 35 9.62 11.35 52.76
C LEU A 35 9.43 10.51 54.04
N PHE A 36 8.37 9.70 54.12
CA PHE A 36 8.18 8.77 55.24
C PHE A 36 9.27 7.69 55.30
N TYR A 37 9.69 7.17 54.14
CA TYR A 37 10.72 6.14 54.05
C TYR A 37 12.12 6.63 54.44
N PHE A 38 12.47 7.89 54.13
CA PHE A 38 13.73 8.50 54.56
C PHE A 38 13.72 8.99 56.01
N THR A 39 12.55 9.08 56.64
CA THR A 39 12.41 9.53 58.04
C THR A 39 12.46 8.37 59.04
N GLN A 40 12.08 7.15 58.64
CA GLN A 40 12.21 5.96 59.48
C GLN A 40 13.59 5.32 59.31
N LYS A 41 14.47 5.55 60.30
CA LYS A 41 15.86 5.07 60.33
C LYS A 41 16.03 3.54 60.36
N ASP A 42 14.96 2.76 60.50
CA ASP A 42 15.03 1.30 60.53
C ASP A 42 13.87 0.70 59.72
N SER A 43 14.11 0.26 58.48
CA SER A 43 13.24 -0.74 57.87
C SER A 43 13.97 -1.58 56.82
N ASN A 44 13.83 -2.91 56.97
CA ASN A 44 14.39 -4.01 56.17
C ASN A 44 13.80 -4.13 54.75
N VAL A 45 13.50 -3.01 54.07
CA VAL A 45 12.86 -3.06 52.76
C VAL A 45 13.91 -2.84 51.65
N PRO A 46 14.00 -3.74 50.65
CA PRO A 46 15.06 -3.64 49.65
C PRO A 46 14.89 -2.48 48.67
N GLN A 47 15.98 -1.77 48.39
CA GLN A 47 16.04 -0.60 47.49
C GLN A 47 15.53 -0.87 46.06
N TYR A 48 15.58 -2.12 45.58
CA TYR A 48 15.09 -2.47 44.25
C TYR A 48 13.59 -2.25 44.07
N LEU A 49 12.80 -2.21 45.14
CA LEU A 49 11.36 -1.94 45.06
C LEU A 49 11.05 -0.52 44.58
N VAL A 50 11.93 0.46 44.86
CA VAL A 50 11.77 1.84 44.37
C VAL A 50 11.95 1.88 42.86
N VAL A 51 12.99 1.22 42.35
CA VAL A 51 13.27 1.10 40.90
C VAL A 51 12.19 0.28 40.20
N LEU A 52 11.71 -0.79 40.82
CA LEU A 52 10.62 -1.60 40.27
C LEU A 52 9.31 -0.80 40.22
N SER A 53 9.03 0.03 41.23
CA SER A 53 7.83 0.86 41.26
C SER A 53 7.85 1.97 40.20
N SER A 54 8.99 2.63 39.96
CA SER A 54 9.10 3.65 38.90
C SER A 54 8.95 3.02 37.50
N PHE A 55 9.46 1.81 37.31
CA PHE A 55 9.27 1.05 36.08
C PHE A 55 7.80 0.63 35.87
N ILE A 56 7.11 0.18 36.92
CA ILE A 56 5.68 -0.17 36.86
C ILE A 56 4.82 1.07 36.55
N VAL A 57 5.14 2.23 37.14
CA VAL A 57 4.43 3.49 36.84
C VAL A 57 4.59 3.88 35.38
N ALA A 58 5.81 3.84 34.84
CA ALA A 58 6.04 4.12 33.41
C ALA A 58 5.34 3.12 32.49
N TRP A 59 5.28 1.84 32.89
CA TRP A 59 4.61 0.79 32.13
C TRP A 59 3.08 0.94 32.11
N VAL A 60 2.50 1.38 33.23
CA VAL A 60 1.06 1.68 33.34
C VAL A 60 0.72 2.97 32.58
N GLU A 61 1.56 3.99 32.60
CA GLU A 61 1.37 5.23 31.81
C GLU A 61 1.37 4.94 30.30
N LEU A 62 2.24 4.05 29.83
CA LEU A 62 2.26 3.61 28.44
C LEU A 62 0.98 2.84 28.05
N TRP A 63 0.44 2.04 28.96
CA TRP A 63 -0.81 1.28 28.76
C TRP A 63 -2.08 2.15 28.89
N MET A 64 -2.02 3.23 29.67
CA MET A 64 -3.13 4.16 29.85
C MET A 64 -3.19 5.28 28.83
N MET A 65 -2.18 5.45 27.95
CA MET A 65 -2.26 6.43 26.88
C MET A 65 -3.34 6.01 25.86
N PRO A 66 -4.47 6.74 25.75
CA PRO A 66 -5.59 6.28 24.96
C PRO A 66 -5.35 6.70 23.51
N PHE A 67 -4.55 5.91 22.77
CA PHE A 67 -4.37 6.07 21.31
C PHE A 67 -5.69 5.96 20.51
N GLN A 68 -6.81 5.66 21.19
CA GLN A 68 -8.13 5.50 20.59
C GLN A 68 -9.02 6.77 20.67
N VAL A 69 -8.66 7.78 21.47
CA VAL A 69 -9.52 8.98 21.66
C VAL A 69 -9.21 10.10 20.67
N LEU A 70 -7.96 10.25 20.22
CA LEU A 70 -7.61 11.20 19.14
C LEU A 70 -8.24 10.84 17.78
N GLN A 71 -8.60 9.57 17.56
CA GLN A 71 -9.25 9.13 16.32
C GLN A 71 -10.77 9.28 16.32
N ARG A 72 -11.43 9.15 17.50
CA ARG A 72 -12.89 9.28 17.60
C ARG A 72 -13.34 10.74 17.63
N GLU A 73 -12.59 11.64 18.28
CA GLU A 73 -12.96 13.06 18.32
C GLU A 73 -12.79 13.75 16.96
N ARG A 74 -11.76 13.40 16.17
CA ARG A 74 -11.62 13.87 14.77
C ARG A 74 -12.80 13.47 13.87
N ARG A 75 -13.52 12.39 14.18
CA ARG A 75 -14.68 11.92 13.39
C ARG A 75 -15.97 12.67 13.73
N HIS A 76 -16.11 13.19 14.95
CA HIS A 76 -17.33 13.90 15.36
C HIS A 76 -17.33 15.39 14.97
N THR A 77 -16.16 16.03 14.88
CA THR A 77 -16.09 17.44 14.42
C THR A 77 -16.46 17.61 12.95
N HIS A 78 -16.38 16.55 12.14
CA HIS A 78 -16.83 16.56 10.74
C HIS A 78 -18.29 16.10 10.56
N ALA A 79 -18.96 15.62 11.62
CA ALA A 79 -20.32 15.10 11.55
C ALA A 79 -21.39 16.06 12.09
N ILE A 80 -21.00 17.20 12.69
CA ILE A 80 -21.92 18.13 13.37
C ILE A 80 -21.62 19.57 12.91
N ALA A 81 -22.20 19.98 11.77
CA ALA A 81 -22.74 21.32 11.45
C ALA A 81 -22.79 21.57 9.92
N PRO A 82 -23.86 22.20 9.38
CA PRO A 82 -25.26 21.93 9.64
C PRO A 82 -26.04 21.53 8.37
N GLN A 83 -27.01 20.65 8.60
CA GLN A 83 -28.12 20.33 7.73
C GLN A 83 -29.10 21.52 7.76
N GLU A 84 -29.24 22.24 6.64
CA GLU A 84 -30.41 23.08 6.40
C GLU A 84 -31.33 22.42 5.37
N THR A 85 -32.60 22.48 5.74
CA THR A 85 -33.78 21.88 5.16
C THR A 85 -34.11 22.43 3.78
N SER A 86 -34.51 21.58 2.83
CA SER A 86 -35.70 21.83 1.99
C SER A 86 -36.17 20.60 1.22
N SER A 87 -37.48 20.51 1.18
CA SER A 87 -38.44 19.54 0.68
C SER A 87 -38.36 19.08 -0.79
N ALA A 88 -38.75 17.80 -0.96
CA ALA A 88 -39.69 17.24 -1.96
C ALA A 88 -39.38 17.26 -3.47
N SER A 89 -39.29 16.06 -4.06
CA SER A 89 -40.16 15.51 -5.15
C SER A 89 -39.41 14.39 -5.90
N THR A 90 -39.81 13.13 -5.67
CA THR A 90 -40.54 12.25 -6.62
C THR A 90 -40.06 12.30 -8.08
N SER A 91 -39.31 11.27 -8.50
CA SER A 91 -39.67 10.43 -9.66
C SER A 91 -38.60 9.36 -9.91
N ARG A 92 -39.05 8.10 -9.93
CA ARG A 92 -38.33 6.99 -10.59
C ARG A 92 -38.52 7.12 -12.10
N PRO A 93 -37.59 6.59 -12.91
CA PRO A 93 -37.95 5.34 -13.58
C PRO A 93 -36.84 4.28 -13.62
N ASN A 94 -37.27 3.13 -14.13
CA ASN A 94 -36.80 1.77 -13.96
C ASN A 94 -36.07 1.28 -15.23
N ARG A 95 -35.26 0.21 -15.10
CA ARG A 95 -34.74 -0.71 -16.15
C ARG A 95 -33.75 -0.07 -17.16
N GLY A 96 -32.55 -0.58 -17.42
CA GLY A 96 -31.94 -1.87 -17.19
C GLY A 96 -31.34 -2.36 -18.52
N ARG A 97 -30.02 -2.58 -18.60
CA ARG A 97 -29.41 -3.56 -19.52
C ARG A 97 -27.94 -3.79 -19.19
N SER A 98 -27.61 -5.04 -18.92
CA SER A 98 -26.27 -5.62 -18.93
C SER A 98 -25.65 -5.50 -20.32
N LEU A 99 -24.44 -4.96 -20.42
CA LEU A 99 -23.48 -5.24 -21.49
C LEU A 99 -22.07 -4.97 -20.97
N ALA A 100 -21.26 -6.03 -20.94
CA ALA A 100 -19.82 -5.95 -20.77
C ALA A 100 -19.24 -5.17 -21.94
N GLY A 101 -18.67 -4.00 -21.65
CA GLY A 101 -17.95 -3.16 -22.60
C GLY A 101 -16.62 -2.74 -21.99
N THR A 102 -15.53 -3.06 -22.68
CA THR A 102 -14.21 -2.45 -22.56
C THR A 102 -14.34 -0.95 -22.27
N LEU A 103 -13.87 -0.50 -21.12
CA LEU A 103 -13.83 0.92 -20.75
C LEU A 103 -12.40 1.41 -20.98
N THR A 104 -12.24 2.31 -21.93
CA THR A 104 -11.06 3.19 -22.02
C THR A 104 -11.17 4.30 -20.96
N ASP A 105 -10.05 4.85 -20.48
CA ASP A 105 -10.05 5.99 -19.53
C ASP A 105 -10.75 7.24 -20.16
N GLU A 106 -10.77 7.29 -21.49
CA GLU A 106 -11.51 8.27 -22.32
C GLU A 106 -13.04 8.06 -22.23
N GLU A 107 -13.54 6.82 -22.25
CA GLU A 107 -14.98 6.53 -22.08
C GLU A 107 -15.46 6.83 -20.65
N PHE A 108 -14.57 6.66 -19.64
CA PHE A 108 -14.85 7.11 -18.28
C PHE A 108 -15.00 8.64 -18.21
N ARG A 109 -14.24 9.39 -19.03
CA ARG A 109 -14.44 10.84 -19.20
C ARG A 109 -15.77 11.17 -19.85
N SER A 110 -16.10 10.52 -20.97
CA SER A 110 -17.36 10.83 -21.66
C SER A 110 -18.57 10.58 -20.76
N ALA A 111 -18.56 9.53 -19.94
CA ALA A 111 -19.62 9.29 -18.96
C ALA A 111 -19.65 10.35 -17.82
N MET A 112 -18.50 10.82 -17.35
CA MET A 112 -18.40 11.83 -16.30
C MET A 112 -18.79 13.23 -16.79
N GLU A 113 -18.40 13.60 -18.01
CA GLU A 113 -18.74 14.87 -18.66
C GLU A 113 -20.21 14.91 -19.08
N TYR A 114 -20.80 13.79 -19.51
CA TYR A 114 -22.23 13.73 -19.84
C TYR A 114 -23.14 13.91 -18.61
N SER A 115 -22.70 13.46 -17.43
CA SER A 115 -23.43 13.71 -16.17
C SER A 115 -23.25 15.13 -15.63
N SER A 116 -22.41 15.96 -16.26
CA SER A 116 -22.15 17.35 -15.86
C SER A 116 -22.51 18.39 -16.92
N GLY A 117 -23.21 17.97 -17.99
CA GLY A 117 -23.78 18.85 -19.02
C GLY A 117 -25.12 19.46 -18.62
N SER A 118 -25.12 20.36 -17.65
CA SER A 118 -26.16 21.38 -17.48
C SER A 118 -25.43 22.67 -17.13
N SER A 119 -25.37 23.57 -18.11
CA SER A 119 -24.91 24.95 -17.97
C SER A 119 -25.55 25.60 -16.76
N ASP A 120 -24.74 26.04 -15.81
CA ASP A 120 -24.63 27.45 -15.44
C ASP A 120 -23.43 27.63 -14.51
N GLU A 121 -22.69 28.71 -14.76
CA GLU A 121 -21.56 29.13 -13.95
C GLU A 121 -22.02 29.43 -12.53
N GLU A 122 -21.58 28.65 -11.55
CA GLU A 122 -21.52 29.14 -10.17
C GLU A 122 -20.47 28.40 -9.34
N ASN A 123 -19.80 29.17 -8.49
CA ASN A 123 -18.71 28.77 -7.62
C ASN A 123 -19.05 27.55 -6.73
N VAL A 124 -18.69 26.34 -7.16
CA VAL A 124 -18.77 25.14 -6.31
C VAL A 124 -17.43 24.91 -5.60
N VAL A 125 -17.28 25.55 -4.44
CA VAL A 125 -16.35 25.12 -3.39
C VAL A 125 -16.83 23.77 -2.88
N GLY A 126 -16.27 22.68 -3.40
CA GLY A 126 -16.69 21.33 -2.96
C GLY A 126 -16.23 20.14 -3.81
N ARG A 127 -15.46 20.31 -4.90
CA ARG A 127 -14.84 19.14 -5.55
C ARG A 127 -13.81 18.51 -4.60
N PRO A 128 -13.88 17.20 -4.32
CA PRO A 128 -12.79 16.49 -3.67
C PRO A 128 -11.57 16.67 -4.57
N ARG A 129 -10.57 17.43 -4.11
CA ARG A 129 -9.29 17.52 -4.80
C ARG A 129 -8.73 16.10 -4.83
N LEU A 130 -8.57 15.52 -6.02
CA LEU A 130 -7.75 14.32 -6.20
C LEU A 130 -6.43 14.54 -5.43
N PRO A 131 -5.88 13.52 -4.76
CA PRO A 131 -4.54 13.63 -4.21
C PRO A 131 -3.63 14.19 -5.31
N SER A 132 -2.81 15.19 -5.00
CA SER A 132 -1.94 15.94 -5.94
C SER A 132 -0.88 15.11 -6.67
N VAL A 133 -1.06 13.79 -6.68
CA VAL A 133 -0.15 12.74 -7.08
C VAL A 133 -0.66 12.14 -8.39
N CYS A 134 -1.96 11.86 -8.54
CA CYS A 134 -2.49 11.21 -9.75
C CYS A 134 -2.78 12.18 -10.89
N ARG A 135 -2.51 11.74 -12.11
CA ARG A 135 -2.90 12.44 -13.35
C ARG A 135 -3.52 11.48 -14.35
N PRO A 136 -4.33 11.96 -15.30
CA PRO A 136 -4.79 11.14 -16.41
C PRO A 136 -3.62 10.68 -17.27
N TYR A 137 -3.70 9.44 -17.78
CA TYR A 137 -2.72 8.87 -18.71
C TYR A 137 -3.42 8.56 -20.02
N SER A 138 -2.81 8.97 -21.13
CA SER A 138 -3.19 8.47 -22.46
C SER A 138 -2.68 7.04 -22.68
N ASN A 139 -3.28 6.32 -23.62
CA ASN A 139 -2.80 5.00 -24.05
C ASN A 139 -1.32 5.04 -24.44
N ALA A 140 -0.90 6.08 -25.17
CA ALA A 140 0.49 6.28 -25.57
C ALA A 140 1.45 6.41 -24.37
N GLU A 141 1.02 7.05 -23.27
CA GLU A 141 1.85 7.20 -22.07
C GLU A 141 2.05 5.87 -21.31
N TYR A 142 1.03 5.01 -21.25
CA TYR A 142 1.20 3.67 -20.68
C TYR A 142 2.20 2.83 -21.48
N ILE A 143 2.07 2.85 -22.81
CA ILE A 143 2.99 2.14 -23.72
C ILE A 143 4.42 2.70 -23.57
N GLN A 144 4.57 4.02 -23.57
CA GLN A 144 5.84 4.70 -23.39
C GLN A 144 6.50 4.32 -22.06
N ALA A 145 5.73 4.29 -20.96
CA ALA A 145 6.24 3.91 -19.64
C ALA A 145 6.81 2.49 -19.65
N GLY A 146 6.08 1.53 -20.23
CA GLY A 146 6.52 0.14 -20.37
C GLY A 146 7.79 0.00 -21.21
N ARG A 147 7.87 0.64 -22.37
CA ARG A 147 9.06 0.63 -23.24
C ARG A 147 10.30 1.24 -22.58
N GLN A 148 10.11 2.34 -21.86
CA GLN A 148 11.19 2.97 -21.09
C GLN A 148 11.67 2.04 -19.96
N ALA A 149 10.74 1.35 -19.28
CA ALA A 149 11.09 0.39 -18.25
C ALA A 149 11.94 -0.78 -18.82
N VAL A 150 11.59 -1.31 -19.99
CA VAL A 150 12.42 -2.30 -20.70
C VAL A 150 13.82 -1.75 -20.96
N THR A 151 13.91 -0.54 -21.51
CA THR A 151 15.20 0.07 -21.88
C THR A 151 16.12 0.23 -20.67
N ILE A 152 15.58 0.72 -19.55
CA ILE A 152 16.36 0.92 -18.32
C ILE A 152 16.76 -0.42 -17.72
N ALA A 153 15.83 -1.35 -17.58
CA ALA A 153 16.10 -2.62 -16.93
C ALA A 153 16.99 -3.55 -17.76
N LYS A 154 16.99 -3.44 -19.10
CA LYS A 154 17.97 -4.13 -19.97
C LYS A 154 19.41 -3.66 -19.71
N ARG A 155 19.63 -2.36 -19.45
CA ARG A 155 20.97 -1.86 -19.08
C ARG A 155 21.45 -2.49 -17.76
N TRP A 156 20.54 -2.65 -16.80
CA TRP A 156 20.84 -3.35 -15.57
C TRP A 156 21.14 -4.82 -15.83
N TYR A 157 20.30 -5.49 -16.64
CA TYR A 157 20.45 -6.88 -17.06
C TYR A 157 21.84 -7.17 -17.65
N ASP A 158 22.30 -6.33 -18.58
CA ASP A 158 23.60 -6.48 -19.25
C ASP A 158 24.78 -6.38 -18.26
N SER A 159 24.59 -5.75 -17.11
CA SER A 159 25.60 -5.57 -16.06
C SER A 159 25.54 -6.59 -14.92
N VAL A 160 24.56 -7.51 -14.90
CA VAL A 160 24.31 -8.46 -13.78
C VAL A 160 25.52 -9.32 -13.42
N SER A 161 26.41 -9.59 -14.38
CA SER A 161 27.66 -10.34 -14.13
C SER A 161 28.55 -9.68 -13.07
N THR A 162 28.50 -8.34 -12.98
CA THR A 162 29.29 -7.51 -12.05
C THR A 162 28.64 -7.31 -10.68
N TRP A 163 27.39 -7.75 -10.50
CA TRP A 163 26.62 -7.49 -9.28
C TRP A 163 27.04 -8.40 -8.13
N GLN A 164 26.83 -7.92 -6.90
CA GLN A 164 27.10 -8.70 -5.70
C GLN A 164 26.08 -9.84 -5.56
N GLN A 165 26.56 -11.08 -5.45
CA GLN A 165 25.71 -12.23 -5.17
C GLN A 165 25.37 -12.30 -3.69
N ILE A 166 24.08 -12.48 -3.38
CA ILE A 166 23.54 -12.60 -2.02
C ILE A 166 22.91 -13.97 -1.74
N SER A 167 22.53 -14.72 -2.78
CA SER A 167 22.05 -16.10 -2.68
C SER A 167 22.50 -16.89 -3.90
N ALA A 168 22.80 -18.18 -3.72
CA ALA A 168 23.15 -19.09 -4.80
C ALA A 168 21.95 -19.88 -5.34
N ASP A 169 20.97 -20.21 -4.48
CA ASP A 169 19.77 -20.96 -4.86
C ASP A 169 18.53 -20.47 -4.07
N PRO A 170 17.56 -19.79 -4.72
CA PRO A 170 17.66 -19.28 -6.08
C PRO A 170 18.83 -18.29 -6.20
N LEU A 171 19.36 -18.11 -7.42
CA LEU A 171 20.42 -17.14 -7.66
C LEU A 171 19.86 -15.74 -7.47
N VAL A 172 20.38 -15.02 -6.47
CA VAL A 172 20.01 -13.63 -6.21
C VAL A 172 21.25 -12.77 -6.18
N LYS A 173 21.24 -11.69 -6.95
CA LYS A 173 22.26 -10.65 -6.94
C LYS A 173 21.64 -9.28 -6.67
N CYS A 174 22.44 -8.33 -6.21
CA CYS A 174 22.00 -6.95 -6.07
C CYS A 174 23.09 -5.94 -6.42
N THR A 175 22.64 -4.75 -6.78
CA THR A 175 23.47 -3.55 -6.94
C THR A 175 22.71 -2.32 -6.42
N ASN A 176 23.40 -1.19 -6.32
CA ASN A 176 22.77 0.10 -6.07
C ASN A 176 22.89 0.98 -7.32
N ASP A 177 21.75 1.29 -7.92
CA ASP A 177 21.62 2.31 -8.94
C ASP A 177 21.69 3.71 -8.30
N ARG A 178 22.34 4.66 -8.97
CA ARG A 178 22.57 6.01 -8.43
C ARG A 178 21.26 6.78 -8.25
N ASP A 179 20.31 6.60 -9.16
CA ASP A 179 19.08 7.39 -9.20
C ASP A 179 17.89 6.63 -8.60
N ARG A 180 17.94 5.29 -8.64
CA ARG A 180 16.79 4.42 -8.31
C ARG A 180 17.03 3.55 -7.09
N GLY A 181 18.20 3.66 -6.46
CA GLY A 181 18.55 2.93 -5.25
C GLY A 181 18.76 1.45 -5.53
N LYS A 182 18.27 0.59 -4.64
CA LYS A 182 18.62 -0.82 -4.68
C LYS A 182 17.90 -1.57 -5.79
N VAL A 183 18.65 -2.37 -6.54
CA VAL A 183 18.14 -3.21 -7.63
C VAL A 183 18.57 -4.65 -7.36
N TYR A 184 17.64 -5.58 -7.59
CA TYR A 184 17.83 -7.00 -7.40
C TYR A 184 17.69 -7.74 -8.72
N TYR A 185 18.46 -8.81 -8.86
CA TYR A 185 18.34 -9.78 -9.92
C TYR A 185 18.04 -11.13 -9.29
N VAL A 186 17.04 -11.83 -9.81
CA VAL A 186 16.68 -13.20 -9.42
C VAL A 186 16.71 -14.07 -10.66
N LYS A 187 17.33 -15.24 -10.56
CA LYS A 187 17.25 -16.29 -11.58
C LYS A 187 16.84 -17.62 -10.96
N VAL A 188 15.88 -18.28 -11.59
CA VAL A 188 15.42 -19.61 -11.24
C VAL A 188 15.06 -20.38 -12.51
N ASP A 189 15.38 -21.67 -12.54
CA ASP A 189 15.04 -22.55 -13.64
C ASP A 189 13.74 -23.29 -13.30
N LEU A 190 12.79 -23.32 -14.23
CA LEU A 190 11.46 -23.89 -14.05
C LEU A 190 11.25 -25.07 -14.99
N SER A 191 10.70 -26.17 -14.48
CA SER A 191 10.36 -27.37 -15.26
C SER A 191 9.05 -27.20 -16.03
N ALA A 192 8.96 -26.15 -16.84
CA ALA A 192 7.84 -25.85 -17.73
C ALA A 192 8.32 -25.04 -18.94
N PRO A 193 7.64 -25.13 -20.11
CA PRO A 193 8.03 -24.35 -21.29
C PRO A 193 7.81 -22.84 -21.11
N PRO A 194 8.62 -21.97 -21.74
CA PRO A 194 8.52 -20.52 -21.58
C PRO A 194 7.14 -19.95 -21.89
N GLU A 195 6.49 -20.41 -22.96
CA GLU A 195 5.12 -20.01 -23.32
C GLU A 195 4.12 -20.29 -22.20
N ARG A 196 4.22 -21.48 -21.57
CA ARG A 196 3.33 -21.86 -20.47
C ARG A 196 3.54 -20.99 -19.25
N VAL A 197 4.80 -20.72 -18.91
CA VAL A 197 5.14 -19.82 -17.80
C VAL A 197 4.60 -18.43 -18.09
N PHE A 198 4.83 -17.91 -19.30
CA PHE A 198 4.36 -16.59 -19.75
C PHE A 198 2.85 -16.44 -19.63
N ARG A 199 2.09 -17.44 -20.12
CA ARG A 199 0.62 -17.44 -20.00
C ARG A 199 0.18 -17.34 -18.54
N ILE A 200 0.77 -18.12 -17.63
CA ILE A 200 0.43 -18.10 -16.21
C ILE A 200 0.71 -16.74 -15.57
N VAL A 201 1.84 -16.11 -15.92
CA VAL A 201 2.25 -14.86 -15.28
C VAL A 201 1.63 -13.60 -15.89
N TYR A 202 1.31 -13.63 -17.17
CA TYR A 202 0.81 -12.45 -17.90
C TYR A 202 -0.68 -12.55 -18.19
N SER A 203 -1.10 -13.60 -18.91
CA SER A 203 -2.48 -13.79 -19.39
C SER A 203 -3.43 -14.20 -18.27
N ASP A 204 -3.05 -15.19 -17.47
CA ASP A 204 -3.82 -15.72 -16.34
C ASP A 204 -3.39 -15.07 -15.00
N SER A 205 -2.88 -13.84 -15.07
CA SER A 205 -2.26 -13.18 -13.91
C SER A 205 -3.27 -12.92 -12.78
N ASP A 206 -4.55 -12.81 -13.09
CA ASP A 206 -5.66 -12.71 -12.13
C ASP A 206 -5.77 -13.95 -11.23
N GLN A 207 -5.29 -15.10 -11.70
CA GLN A 207 -5.23 -16.34 -10.93
C GLN A 207 -4.01 -16.42 -10.02
N SER A 208 -3.08 -15.46 -10.09
CA SER A 208 -1.87 -15.44 -9.25
C SER A 208 -2.13 -15.60 -7.75
N PRO A 209 -3.20 -15.06 -7.13
CA PRO A 209 -3.45 -15.29 -5.70
C PRO A 209 -3.70 -16.76 -5.33
N LYS A 210 -4.09 -17.62 -6.29
CA LYS A 210 -4.33 -19.04 -6.05
C LYS A 210 -3.04 -19.82 -5.80
N TRP A 211 -1.93 -19.40 -6.41
CA TRP A 211 -0.66 -20.12 -6.35
C TRP A 211 0.48 -19.30 -5.72
N ASN A 212 0.37 -17.97 -5.71
CA ASN A 212 1.36 -17.07 -5.14
C ASN A 212 0.88 -16.46 -3.81
N LYS A 213 1.36 -16.99 -2.69
CA LYS A 213 1.00 -16.50 -1.34
C LYS A 213 1.46 -15.08 -1.04
N SER A 214 2.38 -14.50 -1.84
CA SER A 214 2.80 -13.11 -1.67
C SER A 214 1.82 -12.10 -2.27
N VAL A 215 0.80 -12.56 -3.01
CA VAL A 215 -0.21 -11.73 -3.68
C VAL A 215 -1.59 -12.06 -3.12
N LYS A 216 -2.31 -11.04 -2.65
CA LYS A 216 -3.69 -11.15 -2.15
C LYS A 216 -4.73 -10.93 -3.24
N GLU A 217 -4.44 -9.99 -4.14
CA GLU A 217 -5.32 -9.62 -5.24
C GLU A 217 -4.45 -9.25 -6.44
N ASN A 218 -4.87 -9.64 -7.62
CA ASN A 218 -4.30 -9.17 -8.87
C ASN A 218 -5.41 -9.11 -9.92
N ARG A 219 -5.53 -7.99 -10.62
CA ARG A 219 -6.51 -7.84 -11.71
C ARG A 219 -6.05 -6.83 -12.74
N VAL A 220 -6.26 -7.17 -14.01
CA VAL A 220 -6.12 -6.21 -15.11
C VAL A 220 -7.27 -5.20 -15.01
N VAL A 221 -6.94 -3.92 -14.94
CA VAL A 221 -7.93 -2.82 -14.83
C VAL A 221 -8.17 -2.13 -16.17
N LEU A 222 -7.19 -2.16 -17.08
CA LEU A 222 -7.30 -1.60 -18.42
C LEU A 222 -6.43 -2.42 -19.38
N ARG A 223 -6.99 -2.83 -20.52
CA ARG A 223 -6.22 -3.34 -21.66
C ARG A 223 -5.99 -2.16 -22.61
N VAL A 224 -4.73 -1.78 -22.83
CA VAL A 224 -4.36 -0.62 -23.65
C VAL A 224 -4.24 -1.04 -25.12
N ASP A 225 -3.50 -2.12 -25.37
CA ASP A 225 -3.37 -2.78 -26.67
C ASP A 225 -3.00 -4.27 -26.47
N ASP A 226 -2.61 -4.97 -27.53
CA ASP A 226 -2.24 -6.39 -27.48
C ASP A 226 -0.95 -6.66 -26.67
N THR A 227 -0.13 -5.63 -26.45
CA THR A 227 1.17 -5.70 -25.79
C THR A 227 1.22 -4.99 -24.45
N THR A 228 0.19 -4.21 -24.12
CA THR A 228 0.18 -3.31 -22.97
C THR A 228 -1.12 -3.41 -22.21
N ASP A 229 -1.02 -3.60 -20.90
CA ASP A 229 -2.15 -3.49 -19.98
C ASP A 229 -1.76 -2.76 -18.69
N VAL A 230 -2.77 -2.37 -17.91
CA VAL A 230 -2.60 -1.79 -16.59
C VAL A 230 -3.18 -2.78 -15.59
N CYS A 231 -2.39 -3.12 -14.58
CA CYS A 231 -2.70 -4.15 -13.60
C CYS A 231 -2.69 -3.53 -12.20
N TYR A 232 -3.73 -3.82 -11.42
CA TYR A 232 -3.79 -3.51 -10.00
C TYR A 232 -3.47 -4.77 -9.20
N SER A 233 -2.56 -4.66 -8.23
CA SER A 233 -2.20 -5.78 -7.37
C SER A 233 -2.10 -5.37 -5.90
N VAL A 234 -2.32 -6.32 -4.99
CA VAL A 234 -2.17 -6.14 -3.55
C VAL A 234 -1.26 -7.23 -3.01
N SER A 235 -0.18 -6.83 -2.32
CA SER A 235 0.73 -7.77 -1.69
C SER A 235 0.19 -8.30 -0.35
N ALA A 236 0.56 -9.54 -0.03
CA ALA A 236 0.43 -10.05 1.33
C ALA A 236 1.43 -9.36 2.26
N PRO A 237 1.16 -9.26 3.58
CA PRO A 237 2.13 -8.74 4.53
C PRO A 237 3.41 -9.57 4.50
N ALA A 238 4.55 -8.90 4.44
CA ALA A 238 5.86 -9.55 4.43
C ALA A 238 6.50 -9.53 5.83
N LEU A 239 7.55 -10.34 6.00
CA LEU A 239 8.30 -10.47 7.26
C LEU A 239 7.38 -10.72 8.47
N ARG A 240 6.49 -11.71 8.39
CA ARG A 240 5.54 -12.04 9.49
C ARG A 240 4.69 -10.84 9.96
N GLY A 241 4.42 -9.89 9.08
CA GLY A 241 3.59 -8.72 9.36
C GLY A 241 4.35 -7.44 9.74
N TYR A 242 5.68 -7.48 9.86
CA TYR A 242 6.49 -6.26 10.04
C TYR A 242 6.35 -5.32 8.84
N ILE A 243 6.12 -5.86 7.64
CA ILE A 243 5.82 -5.09 6.45
C ILE A 243 4.34 -5.32 6.12
N ALA A 244 3.51 -4.30 6.34
CA ALA A 244 2.09 -4.31 5.96
C ALA A 244 1.87 -4.53 4.45
N SER A 245 0.65 -4.88 4.07
CA SER A 245 0.25 -4.97 2.65
C SER A 245 0.42 -3.64 1.91
N ARG A 246 0.88 -3.70 0.66
CA ARG A 246 0.93 -2.58 -0.29
C ARG A 246 0.02 -2.87 -1.46
N ASP A 247 -0.62 -1.84 -2.01
CA ASP A 247 -1.24 -1.91 -3.33
C ASP A 247 -0.31 -1.29 -4.38
N PHE A 248 -0.41 -1.76 -5.62
CA PHE A 248 0.36 -1.27 -6.76
C PHE A 248 -0.57 -1.08 -7.96
N LEU A 249 -0.28 -0.06 -8.76
CA LEU A 249 -0.94 0.18 -10.03
C LEU A 249 0.16 0.30 -11.09
N ASP A 250 0.30 -0.75 -11.89
CA ASP A 250 1.44 -0.91 -12.79
C ASP A 250 0.99 -1.02 -14.25
N ALA A 251 1.70 -0.34 -15.14
CA ALA A 251 1.65 -0.66 -16.56
C ALA A 251 2.54 -1.88 -16.82
N ARG A 252 2.02 -2.88 -17.53
CA ARG A 252 2.75 -4.05 -18.01
C ARG A 252 2.89 -3.97 -19.52
N TYR A 253 4.10 -4.13 -20.02
CA TYR A 253 4.41 -4.12 -21.46
C TYR A 253 5.17 -5.38 -21.83
N VAL A 254 4.80 -6.06 -22.93
CA VAL A 254 5.41 -7.32 -23.34
C VAL A 254 6.10 -7.22 -24.70
N GLU A 255 7.27 -7.84 -24.81
CA GLU A 255 7.98 -8.12 -26.05
C GLU A 255 8.05 -9.64 -26.22
N ILE A 256 7.57 -10.15 -27.36
CA ILE A 256 7.48 -11.58 -27.64
C ILE A 256 8.32 -11.90 -28.87
N ASP A 257 9.32 -12.75 -28.69
CA ASP A 257 10.08 -13.39 -29.77
C ASP A 257 9.64 -14.85 -29.84
N ALA A 258 8.64 -15.10 -30.70
CA ALA A 258 8.02 -16.41 -30.83
C ALA A 258 8.97 -17.46 -31.43
N GLU A 259 9.89 -17.04 -32.31
CA GLU A 259 10.88 -17.93 -32.94
C GLU A 259 11.87 -18.47 -31.91
N ARG A 260 12.34 -17.61 -31.01
CA ARG A 260 13.29 -17.99 -29.95
C ARG A 260 12.60 -18.42 -28.65
N GLN A 261 11.28 -18.37 -28.58
CA GLN A 261 10.49 -18.64 -27.38
C GLN A 261 10.92 -17.74 -26.20
N VAL A 262 11.25 -16.48 -26.49
CA VAL A 262 11.68 -15.49 -25.49
C VAL A 262 10.56 -14.50 -25.23
N TYR A 263 10.18 -14.37 -23.97
CA TYR A 263 9.12 -13.46 -23.52
C TYR A 263 9.71 -12.49 -22.51
N THR A 264 9.68 -11.20 -22.83
CA THR A 264 10.09 -10.14 -21.91
C THR A 264 8.86 -9.36 -21.47
N MET A 265 8.64 -9.22 -20.18
CA MET A 265 7.56 -8.40 -19.62
C MET A 265 8.15 -7.32 -18.73
N ALA A 266 7.92 -6.05 -19.06
CA ALA A 266 8.16 -4.94 -18.16
C ALA A 266 6.97 -4.69 -17.24
N ILE A 267 7.25 -4.27 -16.02
CA ILE A 267 6.26 -3.82 -15.03
C ILE A 267 6.79 -2.52 -14.43
N VAL A 268 5.98 -1.46 -14.41
CA VAL A 268 6.35 -0.17 -13.83
C VAL A 268 5.13 0.54 -13.26
N SER A 269 5.27 1.14 -12.07
CA SER A 269 4.16 1.87 -11.46
C SER A 269 3.82 3.13 -12.24
N VAL A 270 2.52 3.36 -12.38
CA VAL A 270 1.94 4.53 -13.05
C VAL A 270 1.03 5.26 -12.09
N ASN A 271 1.04 6.59 -12.20
CA ASN A 271 0.31 7.45 -11.30
C ASN A 271 -1.02 7.90 -11.92
N SER A 272 -1.78 6.92 -12.39
CA SER A 272 -3.01 7.14 -13.15
C SER A 272 -4.22 7.41 -12.25
N THR A 273 -5.13 8.25 -12.75
CA THR A 273 -6.44 8.51 -12.14
C THR A 273 -7.40 7.33 -12.18
N ILE A 274 -7.10 6.27 -12.95
CA ILE A 274 -7.96 5.08 -13.04
C ILE A 274 -8.13 4.37 -11.68
N LEU A 275 -7.09 4.42 -10.85
CA LEU A 275 -7.13 3.87 -9.49
C LEU A 275 -6.22 4.68 -8.56
N PRO A 276 -6.71 5.84 -8.07
CA PRO A 276 -5.92 6.70 -7.21
C PRO A 276 -5.62 6.00 -5.87
N PRO A 277 -4.53 6.37 -5.17
CA PRO A 277 -4.21 5.85 -3.86
C PRO A 277 -5.38 6.01 -2.89
N ASN A 278 -5.56 5.01 -2.02
CA ASN A 278 -6.67 4.99 -1.09
C ASN A 278 -6.63 6.21 -0.16
N VAL A 279 -7.62 7.10 -0.28
CA VAL A 279 -7.73 8.36 0.48
C VAL A 279 -7.73 8.11 2.00
N ASN A 280 -8.24 6.95 2.44
CA ASN A 280 -8.30 6.58 3.85
C ASN A 280 -7.00 5.94 4.37
N LYS A 281 -5.94 5.84 3.55
CA LYS A 281 -4.62 5.28 3.86
C LYS A 281 -4.64 3.90 4.53
N ARG A 282 -5.69 3.09 4.29
CA ARG A 282 -5.80 1.73 4.87
C ARG A 282 -4.77 0.77 4.30
N ILE A 283 -4.37 0.99 3.05
CA ILE A 283 -3.30 0.28 2.35
C ILE A 283 -2.39 1.35 1.75
N ILE A 284 -1.08 1.14 1.88
CA ILE A 284 -0.06 2.06 1.37
C ILE A 284 0.20 1.71 -0.11
N ARG A 285 0.20 2.72 -0.98
CA ARG A 285 0.60 2.57 -2.39
C ARG A 285 2.10 2.38 -2.47
N GLY A 286 2.53 1.17 -2.83
CA GLY A 286 3.91 0.91 -3.22
C GLY A 286 4.17 1.40 -4.64
N GLU A 287 5.44 1.56 -4.98
CA GLU A 287 5.88 2.02 -6.30
C GLU A 287 6.94 1.06 -6.85
N ASN A 288 6.61 0.38 -7.94
CA ASN A 288 7.56 -0.34 -8.75
C ASN A 288 8.28 0.64 -9.68
N GLY A 289 9.61 0.66 -9.60
CA GLY A 289 10.44 1.21 -10.65
C GLY A 289 10.45 0.29 -11.88
N PRO A 290 11.47 0.43 -12.76
CA PRO A 290 11.61 -0.44 -13.92
C PRO A 290 11.86 -1.91 -13.51
N ASN A 291 10.86 -2.77 -13.65
CA ASN A 291 11.02 -4.21 -13.48
C ASN A 291 10.94 -4.89 -14.83
N ILE A 292 11.73 -5.94 -15.06
CA ILE A 292 11.54 -6.84 -16.20
C ILE A 292 11.62 -8.30 -15.79
N TRP A 293 10.74 -9.12 -16.35
CA TRP A 293 10.80 -10.58 -16.33
C TRP A 293 11.22 -11.05 -17.72
N ILE A 294 12.23 -11.91 -17.79
CA ILE A 294 12.70 -12.53 -19.02
C ILE A 294 12.52 -14.03 -18.87
N LEU A 295 11.69 -14.60 -19.74
CA LEU A 295 11.44 -16.03 -19.84
C LEU A 295 12.08 -16.51 -21.13
N LYS A 296 13.01 -17.44 -21.03
CA LYS A 296 13.68 -18.03 -22.21
C LYS A 296 13.95 -19.51 -21.99
N PRO A 297 14.08 -20.30 -23.07
CA PRO A 297 14.40 -21.72 -22.93
C PRO A 297 15.75 -21.92 -22.23
N LEU A 298 15.91 -23.02 -21.50
CA LEU A 298 17.25 -23.45 -21.07
C LEU A 298 18.05 -23.95 -22.27
N ALA A 299 19.37 -23.71 -22.23
CA ALA A 299 20.26 -24.08 -23.33
C ALA A 299 20.34 -25.60 -23.55
N ASP A 300 20.21 -26.38 -22.47
CA ASP A 300 20.23 -27.83 -22.45
C ASP A 300 18.85 -28.46 -22.57
N ASN A 301 17.77 -27.74 -22.21
CA ASN A 301 16.41 -28.24 -22.30
C ASN A 301 15.41 -27.14 -22.72
N PRO A 302 15.02 -27.09 -24.01
CA PRO A 302 14.11 -26.08 -24.52
C PRO A 302 12.68 -26.12 -23.93
N ASN A 303 12.30 -27.24 -23.32
CA ASN A 303 11.00 -27.39 -22.65
C ASN A 303 11.01 -26.88 -21.20
N HIS A 304 12.14 -26.39 -20.72
CA HIS A 304 12.31 -25.77 -19.41
C HIS A 304 12.61 -24.28 -19.59
N THR A 305 12.28 -23.47 -18.57
CA THR A 305 12.39 -22.02 -18.62
C THR A 305 13.48 -21.53 -17.68
N SER A 306 14.41 -20.72 -18.18
CA SER A 306 15.17 -19.78 -17.35
C SER A 306 14.28 -18.58 -17.07
N PHE A 307 13.77 -18.46 -15.83
CA PHE A 307 13.05 -17.28 -15.35
C PHE A 307 14.06 -16.31 -14.75
N GLU A 308 14.18 -15.12 -15.33
CA GLU A 308 15.08 -14.07 -14.86
C GLU A 308 14.30 -12.79 -14.55
N TRP A 309 14.55 -12.17 -13.41
CA TRP A 309 13.80 -11.00 -12.94
C TRP A 309 14.74 -9.91 -12.43
N ILE A 310 14.65 -8.73 -13.03
CA ILE A 310 15.20 -7.48 -12.49
C ILE A 310 14.12 -6.75 -11.72
N MET A 311 14.39 -6.45 -10.44
CA MET A 311 13.44 -5.84 -9.51
C MET A 311 14.00 -4.56 -8.88
N ASN A 312 13.22 -3.49 -8.96
CA ASN A 312 13.38 -2.24 -8.25
C ASN A 312 11.98 -1.81 -7.74
N THR A 313 11.83 -1.78 -6.41
CA THR A 313 10.55 -1.47 -5.77
C THR A 313 10.79 -0.63 -4.53
N ASP A 314 10.00 0.44 -4.40
CA ASP A 314 9.85 1.24 -3.19
C ASP A 314 8.54 0.86 -2.50
N VAL A 315 8.63 0.22 -1.33
CA VAL A 315 7.46 -0.18 -0.55
C VAL A 315 6.87 0.95 0.31
N LYS A 316 7.50 2.13 0.33
CA LYS A 316 7.22 3.27 1.22
C LYS A 316 7.34 2.95 2.71
#